data_AF-A0A7X1FTR1-F1
#
_entry.id   AF-A0A7X1FTR1-F1
#
_cell.length_a   1.000
_cell.length_b   1.000
_cell.length_c   1.000
_cell.angle_alpha   90.00
_cell.angle_beta   90.00
_cell.angle_gamma   90.00
#
_symmetry.space_group_name_H-M   'P 1'
#
loop_
_entity.id
_entity.type
_entity.pdbx_description
1 polymer ?
#
loop_
_entity_poly.entity_id
_entity_poly.type
_entity_poly.pdbx_seq_one_letter_code
_entity_poly.pdbx_strand_id
1 'polypeptide(L)'
;MGWKFLLPGLCLVSASAAFGAAGYVNNAEQWGKLAPAEKAAYVQGLNDTANFVYTNDDLQTGIVKAARTRCLIQTKMAPNLLSDVITMAYEKNAQLRSQPPMLVYITRLSDICRVIINEDRARFGLPPQ
;
A
#
# COMPACT_ATOMS: atom_id res chain seq x y z
N MET A 1 -11.83 60.04 39.75
CA MET A 1 -10.51 60.29 39.11
C MET A 1 -9.71 59.01 39.22
N GLY A 2 -9.74 58.15 38.19
CA GLY A 2 -8.56 57.80 37.36
C GLY A 2 -8.05 56.42 37.81
N TRP A 3 -7.68 55.43 37.00
CA TRP A 3 -7.45 55.30 35.57
C TRP A 3 -7.72 53.82 35.21
N LYS A 4 -8.17 53.56 33.98
CA LYS A 4 -8.23 52.23 33.34
C LYS A 4 -6.81 51.69 33.16
N PHE A 5 -6.57 50.39 33.38
CA PHE A 5 -5.63 49.64 32.54
C PHE A 5 -6.17 48.25 32.22
N LEU A 6 -6.01 47.92 30.94
CA LEU A 6 -6.58 46.82 30.18
C LEU A 6 -5.91 45.47 30.51
N LEU A 7 -6.69 44.39 30.40
CA LEU A 7 -6.20 43.02 30.28
C LEU A 7 -5.26 42.86 29.07
N PRO A 8 -4.23 42.02 29.16
CA PRO A 8 -3.80 41.22 28.04
C PRO A 8 -4.40 39.82 28.20
N GLY A 9 -5.53 39.59 27.53
CA GLY A 9 -6.03 38.24 27.27
C GLY A 9 -4.95 37.48 26.51
N LEU A 10 -4.44 36.41 27.14
CA LEU A 10 -3.52 35.47 26.51
C LEU A 10 -4.30 34.71 25.43
N CYS A 11 -4.31 35.25 24.20
CA CYS A 11 -4.74 34.52 23.02
C CYS A 11 -3.81 33.32 22.86
N LEU A 12 -4.25 32.16 23.34
CA LEU A 12 -3.80 30.87 22.88
C LEU A 12 -4.13 30.79 21.39
N VAL A 13 -3.22 31.30 20.55
CA VAL A 13 -3.21 30.98 19.12
C VAL A 13 -2.80 29.52 19.05
N SER A 14 -3.77 28.64 19.20
CA SER A 14 -3.68 27.28 18.69
C SER A 14 -3.53 27.42 17.18
N ALA A 15 -2.27 27.49 16.74
CA ALA A 15 -1.93 27.25 15.35
C ALA A 15 -2.39 25.83 15.06
N SER A 16 -3.61 25.71 14.54
CA SER A 16 -4.05 24.53 13.84
C SER A 16 -3.10 24.38 12.67
N ALA A 17 -1.99 23.67 12.89
CA ALA A 17 -1.23 23.11 11.81
C ALA A 17 -2.26 22.31 11.03
N ALA A 18 -2.67 22.83 9.88
CA ALA A 18 -3.35 22.06 8.88
C ALA A 18 -2.36 20.97 8.49
N PHE A 19 -2.37 19.87 9.25
CA PHE A 19 -1.88 18.61 8.76
C PHE A 19 -2.71 18.38 7.51
N GLY A 20 -2.10 18.63 6.36
CA GLY A 20 -2.61 18.10 5.12
C GLY A 20 -2.69 16.60 5.36
N ALA A 21 -3.90 16.11 5.63
CA ALA A 21 -4.19 14.70 5.46
C ALA A 21 -4.07 14.45 3.96
N ALA A 22 -2.83 14.30 3.48
CA ALA A 22 -2.59 13.46 2.34
C ALA A 22 -3.02 12.07 2.82
N GLY A 23 -4.30 11.74 2.66
CA GLY A 23 -4.92 10.51 3.17
C GLY A 23 -4.36 9.22 2.55
N TYR A 24 -3.17 9.29 1.98
CA TYR A 24 -2.48 8.25 1.25
C TYR A 24 -1.06 8.10 1.80
N VAL A 25 -0.61 6.85 1.92
CA VAL A 25 0.77 6.51 2.23
C VAL A 25 1.53 6.45 0.92
N ASN A 26 2.55 7.30 0.75
CA ASN A 26 3.19 7.53 -0.54
C ASN A 26 4.63 7.04 -0.64
N ASN A 27 5.26 6.66 0.49
CA ASN A 27 6.65 6.24 0.52
C ASN A 27 6.99 5.44 1.79
N ALA A 28 8.25 4.98 1.88
CA ALA A 28 8.75 4.20 3.01
C ALA A 28 8.72 4.95 4.35
N GLU A 29 8.94 6.27 4.34
CA GLU A 29 8.93 7.08 5.57
C GLU A 29 7.53 7.13 6.18
N GLN A 30 6.51 7.41 5.34
CA GLN A 30 5.11 7.41 5.77
C GLN A 30 4.65 6.01 6.16
N TRP A 31 5.07 4.98 5.41
CA TRP A 31 4.81 3.58 5.77
C TRP A 31 5.40 3.21 7.14
N GLY A 32 6.61 3.66 7.43
CA GLY A 32 7.30 3.42 8.69
C GLY A 32 6.59 4.00 9.92
N LYS A 33 5.76 5.02 9.73
CA LYS A 33 4.98 5.67 10.81
C LYS A 33 3.70 4.92 11.17
N LEU A 34 3.24 3.99 10.32
CA LEU A 34 2.04 3.21 10.58
C LEU A 34 2.27 2.15 11.68
N ALA A 35 1.29 2.00 12.56
CA ALA A 35 1.21 0.87 13.48
C ALA A 35 1.01 -0.45 12.72
N PRO A 36 1.40 -1.60 13.30
CA PRO A 36 1.26 -2.91 12.63
C PRO A 36 -0.17 -3.22 12.15
N ALA A 37 -1.19 -2.89 12.97
CA ALA A 37 -2.58 -3.10 12.61
C ALA A 37 -3.02 -2.23 11.42
N GLU A 38 -2.52 -0.99 11.32
CA GLU A 38 -2.81 -0.09 10.20
C GLU A 38 -2.15 -0.58 8.92
N LYS A 39 -0.91 -1.08 8.99
CA LYS A 39 -0.23 -1.70 7.85
C LYS A 39 -0.99 -2.93 7.35
N ALA A 40 -1.45 -3.78 8.26
CA ALA A 40 -2.24 -4.96 7.92
C ALA A 40 -3.58 -4.59 7.23
N ALA A 41 -4.31 -3.63 7.78
CA ALA A 41 -5.55 -3.13 7.17
C ALA A 41 -5.29 -2.47 5.80
N TYR A 42 -4.19 -1.71 5.68
CA TYR A 42 -3.81 -1.08 4.42
C TYR A 42 -3.56 -2.11 3.32
N VAL A 43 -2.79 -3.17 3.60
CA VAL A 43 -2.52 -4.20 2.59
C VAL A 43 -3.71 -5.09 2.28
N GLN A 44 -4.70 -5.20 3.17
CA GLN A 44 -5.99 -5.80 2.82
C GLN A 44 -6.68 -4.97 1.74
N GLY A 45 -6.80 -3.65 1.93
CA GLY A 45 -7.35 -2.76 0.92
C GLY A 45 -6.59 -2.79 -0.40
N LEU A 46 -5.24 -2.87 -0.35
CA LEU A 46 -4.43 -3.07 -1.55
C LEU A 46 -4.72 -4.40 -2.22
N ASN A 47 -4.78 -5.50 -1.47
CA ASN A 47 -5.05 -6.83 -2.00
C ASN A 47 -6.38 -6.85 -2.74
N ASP A 48 -7.43 -6.34 -2.09
CA ASP A 48 -8.77 -6.34 -2.63
C ASP A 48 -8.82 -5.51 -3.92
N THR A 49 -8.18 -4.33 -3.92
CA THR A 49 -8.19 -3.46 -5.11
C THR A 49 -7.32 -3.98 -6.25
N ALA A 50 -6.10 -4.43 -5.94
CA ALA A 50 -5.08 -4.79 -6.93
C ALA A 50 -5.35 -6.15 -7.60
N ASN A 51 -6.04 -7.06 -6.91
CA ASN A 51 -6.32 -8.41 -7.39
C ASN A 51 -7.79 -8.59 -7.83
N PHE A 52 -8.63 -7.57 -7.73
CA PHE A 52 -9.99 -7.61 -8.29
C PHE A 52 -9.96 -7.60 -9.82
N VAL A 53 -10.62 -8.59 -10.43
CA VAL A 53 -10.78 -8.70 -11.89
C VAL A 53 -12.02 -7.88 -12.29
N TYR A 54 -11.81 -6.82 -13.06
CA TYR A 54 -12.87 -5.96 -13.56
C TYR A 54 -13.37 -6.42 -14.92
N THR A 55 -14.60 -6.04 -15.28
CA THR A 55 -15.22 -6.42 -16.57
C THR A 55 -14.53 -5.83 -17.79
N ASN A 56 -13.70 -4.79 -17.61
CA ASN A 56 -12.93 -4.13 -18.65
C ASN A 56 -11.43 -4.49 -18.61
N ASP A 57 -11.01 -5.44 -17.77
CA ASP A 57 -9.66 -5.97 -17.85
C ASP A 57 -9.48 -6.75 -19.15
N ASP A 58 -8.35 -6.57 -19.83
CA ASP A 58 -7.96 -7.47 -20.90
C ASP A 58 -7.59 -8.86 -20.33
N LEU A 59 -7.53 -9.87 -21.22
CA LEU A 59 -7.24 -11.25 -20.83
C LEU A 59 -5.92 -11.37 -20.04
N GLN A 60 -4.88 -10.63 -20.45
CA GLN A 60 -3.57 -10.72 -19.82
C GLN A 60 -3.61 -10.20 -18.38
N THR A 61 -4.27 -9.06 -18.17
CA THR A 61 -4.43 -8.40 -16.88
C THR A 61 -5.29 -9.24 -15.95
N GLY A 62 -6.43 -9.74 -16.44
CA GLY A 62 -7.34 -10.59 -15.67
C GLY A 62 -6.66 -11.87 -15.17
N ILE A 63 -5.88 -12.55 -16.03
CA ILE A 63 -5.14 -13.76 -15.65
C ILE A 63 -4.11 -13.46 -14.55
N VAL A 64 -3.34 -12.37 -14.68
CA VAL A 64 -2.33 -12.02 -13.67
C VAL A 64 -2.98 -11.77 -12.30
N LYS A 65 -4.10 -11.04 -12.27
CA LYS A 65 -4.84 -10.76 -11.03
C LYS A 65 -5.40 -12.04 -10.40
N ALA A 66 -6.06 -12.89 -11.20
CA ALA A 66 -6.58 -14.18 -10.72
C ALA A 66 -5.47 -15.11 -10.21
N ALA A 67 -4.33 -15.16 -10.92
CA ALA A 67 -3.17 -15.96 -10.53
C ALA A 67 -2.54 -15.47 -9.23
N ARG A 68 -2.47 -14.15 -8.99
CA ARG A 68 -2.03 -13.60 -7.69
C ARG A 68 -2.96 -14.04 -6.57
N THR A 69 -4.28 -13.94 -6.74
CA THR A 69 -5.24 -14.45 -5.73
C THR A 69 -5.01 -15.93 -5.43
N ARG A 70 -4.84 -16.76 -6.46
CA ARG A 70 -4.53 -18.20 -6.30
C ARG A 70 -3.22 -18.42 -5.54
N CYS A 71 -2.17 -17.68 -5.89
CA CYS A 71 -0.87 -17.73 -5.21
C CYS A 71 -0.97 -17.38 -3.72
N LEU A 72 -1.68 -16.30 -3.38
CA LEU A 72 -1.84 -15.85 -1.99
C LEU A 72 -2.62 -16.88 -1.15
N ILE A 73 -3.65 -17.51 -1.73
CA ILE A 73 -4.38 -18.61 -1.08
C ILE A 73 -3.46 -19.81 -0.83
N GLN A 74 -2.73 -20.27 -1.85
CA GLN A 74 -1.84 -21.43 -1.75
C GLN A 74 -0.72 -21.23 -0.74
N THR A 75 -0.19 -20.01 -0.65
CA THR A 75 0.88 -19.64 0.28
C THR A 75 0.37 -19.21 1.65
N LYS A 76 -0.95 -19.21 1.88
CA LYS A 76 -1.61 -18.79 3.13
C LYS A 76 -1.15 -17.39 3.56
N MET A 77 -1.03 -16.47 2.61
CA MET A 77 -0.59 -15.10 2.85
C MET A 77 -1.63 -14.34 3.66
N ALA A 78 -1.32 -14.12 4.93
CA ALA A 78 -2.10 -13.30 5.84
C ALA A 78 -1.72 -11.80 5.69
N PRO A 79 -2.60 -10.87 6.09
CA PRO A 79 -2.34 -9.43 6.00
C PRO A 79 -1.03 -8.97 6.62
N ASN A 80 -0.66 -9.51 7.79
CA ASN A 80 0.61 -9.17 8.43
C ASN A 80 1.82 -9.57 7.56
N LEU A 81 1.80 -10.77 6.98
CA LEU A 81 2.86 -11.23 6.07
C LEU A 81 2.94 -10.38 4.80
N LEU A 82 1.79 -9.97 4.25
CA LEU A 82 1.75 -9.06 3.11
C LEU A 82 2.32 -7.67 3.45
N SER A 83 2.09 -7.19 4.67
CA SER A 83 2.67 -5.94 5.13
C SER A 83 4.19 -6.03 5.34
N ASP A 84 4.68 -7.21 5.74
CA ASP A 84 6.12 -7.50 5.85
C ASP A 84 6.79 -7.53 4.47
N VAL A 85 6.10 -7.99 3.43
CA VAL A 85 6.62 -7.93 2.04
C VAL A 85 6.95 -6.50 1.63
N ILE A 86 6.08 -5.53 1.93
CA ILE A 86 6.32 -4.10 1.63
C ILE A 86 7.46 -3.56 2.51
N THR A 87 7.42 -3.86 3.81
CA THR A 87 8.44 -3.40 4.77
C THR A 87 9.83 -3.89 4.36
N MET A 88 9.99 -5.18 4.10
CA MET A 88 11.25 -5.76 3.64
C MET A 88 11.71 -5.18 2.30
N ALA A 89 10.78 -4.86 1.39
CA ALA A 89 11.15 -4.26 0.11
C ALA A 89 11.75 -2.86 0.29
N TYR A 90 11.18 -2.04 1.18
CA TYR A 90 11.74 -0.72 1.51
C TYR A 90 13.06 -0.79 2.28
N GLU A 91 13.27 -1.84 3.07
CA GLU A 91 14.52 -2.06 3.80
C GLU A 91 15.65 -2.55 2.88
N LYS A 92 15.35 -3.46 1.96
CA LYS A 92 16.34 -4.14 1.13
C LYS A 92 16.62 -3.45 -0.20
N ASN A 93 15.77 -2.51 -0.63
CA ASN A 93 15.94 -1.82 -1.91
C ASN A 93 15.73 -0.31 -1.78
N ALA A 94 16.84 0.43 -1.85
CA ALA A 94 16.84 1.90 -1.77
C ALA A 94 15.99 2.56 -2.87
N GLN A 95 15.92 1.98 -4.08
CA GLN A 95 15.15 2.53 -5.19
C GLN A 95 13.65 2.48 -4.94
N LEU A 96 13.18 1.54 -4.12
CA LEU A 96 11.77 1.43 -3.78
C LEU A 96 11.35 2.42 -2.70
N ARG A 97 12.27 3.00 -1.91
CA ARG A 97 11.91 3.82 -0.74
C ARG A 97 11.06 5.05 -1.06
N SER A 98 11.22 5.62 -2.25
CA SER A 98 10.43 6.76 -2.73
C SER A 98 9.10 6.37 -3.40
N GLN A 99 8.85 5.08 -3.58
CA GLN A 99 7.69 4.56 -4.29
C GLN A 99 6.49 4.35 -3.36
N PRO A 100 5.26 4.52 -3.85
CA PRO A 100 4.06 4.25 -3.08
C PRO A 100 3.92 2.74 -2.77
N PRO A 101 3.33 2.37 -1.61
CA PRO A 101 3.19 0.97 -1.21
C PRO A 101 2.44 0.11 -2.22
N MET A 102 1.49 0.69 -2.98
CA MET A 102 0.76 -0.04 -4.02
C MET A 102 1.69 -0.55 -5.13
N LEU A 103 2.61 0.29 -5.61
CA LEU A 103 3.57 -0.09 -6.65
C LEU A 103 4.52 -1.17 -6.11
N VAL A 104 5.02 -0.98 -4.89
CA VAL A 104 5.88 -1.96 -4.21
C VAL A 104 5.13 -3.29 -4.07
N TYR A 105 3.90 -3.28 -3.57
CA TYR A 105 3.06 -4.46 -3.40
C TYR A 105 2.89 -5.25 -4.71
N ILE A 106 2.46 -4.58 -5.78
CA ILE A 106 2.24 -5.21 -7.09
C ILE A 106 3.55 -5.79 -7.64
N THR A 107 4.65 -5.06 -7.52
CA THR A 107 5.98 -5.50 -7.99
C THR A 107 6.43 -6.76 -7.25
N ARG A 108 6.36 -6.74 -5.92
CA ARG A 108 6.79 -7.88 -5.10
C ARG A 108 5.89 -9.10 -5.29
N LEU A 109 4.58 -8.91 -5.45
CA LEU A 109 3.69 -10.03 -5.75
C LEU A 109 3.91 -10.60 -7.15
N SER A 110 4.26 -9.79 -8.15
CA SER A 110 4.68 -10.33 -9.46
C SER A 110 5.89 -11.26 -9.32
N ASP A 111 6.86 -10.90 -8.49
CA ASP A 111 8.05 -11.72 -8.26
C ASP A 111 7.72 -13.00 -7.48
N ILE A 112 7.03 -12.85 -6.35
CA ILE A 112 6.66 -13.97 -5.45
C ILE A 112 5.78 -14.98 -6.18
N CYS A 113 4.80 -14.50 -6.94
CA CYS A 113 3.82 -15.34 -7.61
C CYS A 113 4.19 -15.69 -9.06
N ARG A 114 5.42 -15.37 -9.50
CA ARG A 114 5.82 -15.47 -10.92
C ARG A 114 5.55 -16.84 -11.53
N VAL A 115 5.87 -17.91 -10.81
CA VAL A 115 5.66 -19.29 -11.29
C VAL A 115 4.18 -19.54 -11.58
N ILE A 116 3.31 -19.24 -10.61
CA ILE A 116 1.86 -19.43 -10.70
C ILE A 116 1.26 -18.54 -11.81
N ILE A 117 1.72 -17.29 -11.91
CA ILE A 117 1.32 -16.39 -12.99
C ILE A 117 1.70 -16.96 -14.36
N ASN A 118 2.92 -17.47 -14.51
CA ASN A 118 3.39 -18.02 -15.77
C ASN A 118 2.68 -19.33 -16.15
N GLU A 119 2.34 -20.17 -15.16
CA GLU A 119 1.50 -21.34 -15.37
C GLU A 119 0.11 -20.97 -15.90
N ASP A 120 -0.56 -19.99 -15.29
CA ASP A 120 -1.89 -19.58 -15.74
C ASP A 120 -1.83 -18.88 -17.09
N ARG A 121 -0.83 -18.03 -17.34
CA ARG A 121 -0.60 -17.43 -18.67
C ARG A 121 -0.45 -18.51 -19.75
N ALA A 122 0.36 -19.54 -19.49
CA ALA A 122 0.58 -20.63 -20.44
C ALA A 122 -0.70 -21.43 -20.76
N ARG A 123 -1.60 -21.64 -19.78
CA ARG A 123 -2.90 -22.31 -20.00
C ARG A 123 -3.81 -21.59 -21.00
N PHE A 124 -3.61 -20.29 -21.17
CA PHE A 124 -4.34 -19.45 -22.12
C PHE A 124 -3.50 -19.09 -23.37
N GLY A 125 -2.38 -19.77 -23.60
CA GLY A 125 -1.52 -19.53 -24.76
C GLY A 125 -0.72 -18.22 -24.71
N LEU A 126 -0.60 -17.59 -23.53
CA LEU A 126 0.18 -16.38 -23.35
C LEU A 126 1.64 -16.72 -23.00
N PRO A 127 2.63 -15.92 -23.47
CA PRO A 127 4.02 -16.09 -23.09
C PRO A 127 4.23 -15.77 -21.60
N PRO A 128 5.26 -16.32 -20.94
CA PRO A 128 5.60 -15.95 -19.56
C PRO A 128 5.99 -14.47 -19.46
N GLN A 129 5.84 -13.91 -18.25
CA GLN A 129 6.39 -12.61 -17.88
C GLN A 129 7.74 -12.75 -17.16
#